data_AF-A0A6P0T0C2-F1
#
_entry.id   AF-A0A6P0T0C2-F1
#
_cell.length_a   1.000
_cell.length_b   1.000
_cell.length_c   1.000
_cell.angle_alpha   90.00
_cell.angle_beta   90.00
_cell.angle_gamma   90.00
#
_symmetry.space_group_name_H-M   'P 1'
#
loop_
_entity.id
_entity.type
_entity.pdbx_description
1 polymer ?
#
loop_
_entity_poly.entity_id
_entity_poly.type
_entity_poly.pdbx_seq_one_letter_code
_entity_poly.pdbx_strand_id
1 'polypeptide(L)'
;SLVMGGKASKQGQTIDFVIKLDQEIEYRCGEFVGDQRKGILAKDGEAEIEATFHFDHIFGDNDVTANDPLNTGAIGFEPLAALAKDGKLEVTMAQLKSALPARTYQQLTQEILPNLGHVGEGHCTSMPISRS
;
A
#
# COMPACT_ATOMS: atom_id res chain seq x y z
N SER A 1 -9.43 -7.14 -7.56
CA SER A 1 -10.09 -6.94 -6.27
C SER A 1 -9.18 -7.37 -5.13
N LEU A 2 -9.23 -6.69 -3.99
CA LEU A 2 -8.47 -6.98 -2.76
C LEU A 2 -9.44 -7.19 -1.59
N VAL A 3 -9.21 -8.23 -0.78
CA VAL A 3 -9.93 -8.46 0.47
C VAL A 3 -8.91 -8.52 1.60
N MET A 4 -9.03 -7.61 2.57
CA MET A 4 -8.17 -7.56 3.74
C MET A 4 -8.98 -7.94 4.97
N GLY A 5 -8.55 -8.99 5.67
CA GLY A 5 -9.16 -9.45 6.92
C GLY A 5 -8.14 -9.42 8.05
N GLY A 6 -8.52 -8.88 9.21
CA GLY A 6 -7.59 -8.76 10.33
C GLY A 6 -8.21 -8.27 11.63
N LYS A 7 -7.34 -7.93 12.59
CA LYS A 7 -7.72 -7.33 13.87
C LYS A 7 -6.96 -6.02 14.04
N ALA A 8 -7.67 -4.95 14.41
CA ALA A 8 -7.06 -3.69 14.80
C ALA A 8 -7.26 -3.49 16.31
N SER A 9 -6.19 -3.17 17.04
CA SER A 9 -6.21 -3.01 18.49
C SER A 9 -5.63 -1.67 18.91
N LYS A 10 -6.34 -0.95 19.80
CA LYS A 10 -5.90 0.34 20.37
C LYS A 10 -6.52 0.50 21.76
N GLN A 11 -5.71 0.83 22.76
CA GLN A 11 -6.16 1.12 24.14
C GLN A 11 -7.12 0.07 24.73
N GLY A 12 -6.87 -1.22 24.48
CA GLY A 12 -7.69 -2.33 25.01
C GLY A 12 -8.97 -2.62 24.21
N GLN A 13 -9.32 -1.79 23.22
CA GLN A 13 -10.36 -2.11 22.24
C GLN A 13 -9.77 -2.93 21.09
N THR A 14 -10.52 -3.90 20.60
CA THR A 14 -10.18 -4.66 19.38
C THR A 14 -11.36 -4.61 18.41
N ILE A 15 -11.06 -4.38 17.14
CA ILE A 15 -12.01 -4.41 16.03
C ILE A 15 -11.58 -5.52 15.08
N ASP A 16 -12.44 -6.51 14.89
CA ASP A 16 -12.29 -7.49 13.81
C ASP A 16 -12.74 -6.82 12.51
N PHE A 17 -11.91 -6.80 11.47
CA PHE A 17 -12.25 -6.12 10.22
C PHE A 17 -12.16 -7.03 8.99
N VAL A 18 -13.04 -6.76 8.03
CA VAL A 18 -13.02 -7.26 6.66
C VAL A 18 -13.31 -6.08 5.72
N ILE A 19 -12.33 -5.70 4.91
CA ILE A 19 -12.42 -4.61 3.94
C ILE A 19 -12.33 -5.20 2.54
N LYS A 20 -13.36 -4.97 1.72
CA LYS A 20 -13.48 -5.52 0.36
C LYS A 20 -13.37 -4.38 -0.65
N LEU A 21 -12.28 -4.35 -1.40
CA LEU A 21 -12.00 -3.37 -2.45
C LEU A 21 -12.15 -4.01 -3.83
N ASP A 22 -13.06 -3.50 -4.64
CA ASP A 22 -13.39 -4.03 -5.96
C ASP A 22 -12.75 -3.24 -7.12
N GLN A 23 -11.88 -2.28 -6.81
CA GLN A 23 -11.06 -1.58 -7.81
C GLN A 23 -10.18 -2.58 -8.58
N GLU A 24 -10.27 -2.53 -9.91
CA GLU A 24 -9.30 -3.16 -10.80
C GLU A 24 -8.07 -2.25 -10.89
N ILE A 25 -6.89 -2.82 -10.64
CA ILE A 25 -5.63 -2.08 -10.64
C ILE A 25 -4.63 -2.92 -11.43
N GLU A 26 -4.05 -2.29 -12.45
CA GLU A 26 -2.90 -2.83 -13.16
C GLU A 26 -1.64 -2.17 -12.59
N TYR A 27 -0.74 -2.98 -12.03
CA TYR A 27 0.59 -2.52 -11.63
C TYR A 27 1.58 -2.79 -12.77
N ARG A 28 2.17 -1.73 -13.32
CA ARG A 28 3.23 -1.82 -14.31
C ARG A 28 4.57 -1.65 -13.59
N CYS A 29 5.19 -2.79 -13.36
CA CYS A 29 6.34 -3.01 -12.52
C CYS A 29 7.52 -3.42 -13.42
N GLY A 30 8.72 -2.84 -13.27
CA GLY A 30 9.83 -3.30 -14.12
C GLY A 30 11.10 -2.47 -14.24
N GLU A 31 11.25 -1.33 -13.58
CA GLU A 31 12.54 -0.62 -13.65
C GLU A 31 13.59 -1.19 -12.67
N PHE A 32 13.20 -1.78 -11.54
CA PHE A 32 14.14 -2.30 -10.50
C PHE A 32 13.58 -3.54 -9.79
N VAL A 33 14.45 -4.47 -9.33
CA VAL A 33 14.05 -5.73 -8.65
C VAL A 33 15.02 -6.07 -7.50
N GLY A 34 14.52 -5.95 -6.27
CA GLY A 34 14.95 -6.69 -5.05
C GLY A 34 16.27 -6.33 -4.36
N ASP A 35 16.46 -6.91 -3.17
CA ASP A 35 17.64 -6.74 -2.28
C ASP A 35 18.78 -7.73 -2.61
N GLN A 36 18.43 -8.84 -3.27
CA GLN A 36 19.36 -9.60 -4.09
C GLN A 36 19.13 -9.24 -5.55
N ARG A 37 20.15 -8.67 -6.19
CA ARG A 37 20.13 -8.38 -7.63
C ARG A 37 19.90 -9.70 -8.38
N LYS A 38 18.68 -9.97 -8.84
CA LYS A 38 18.38 -11.15 -9.70
C LYS A 38 19.09 -11.10 -11.07
N GLY A 39 19.88 -10.06 -11.33
CA GLY A 39 20.78 -9.95 -12.48
C GLY A 39 20.42 -8.77 -13.38
N ILE A 40 21.23 -8.53 -14.42
CA ILE A 40 20.84 -7.72 -15.58
C ILE A 40 20.17 -8.69 -16.55
N LEU A 41 18.94 -8.40 -16.98
CA LEU A 41 18.28 -9.20 -18.01
C LEU A 41 19.07 -9.03 -19.33
N ALA A 42 19.68 -10.11 -19.80
CA ALA A 42 20.30 -10.12 -21.12
C ALA A 42 19.23 -9.88 -22.20
N LYS A 43 19.64 -9.32 -23.34
CA LYS A 43 18.75 -9.17 -24.49
C LYS A 43 18.13 -10.54 -24.83
N ASP A 44 16.81 -10.56 -24.99
CA ASP A 44 15.99 -11.75 -25.28
C ASP A 44 15.94 -12.80 -24.15
N GLY A 45 16.34 -12.45 -22.92
CA GLY A 45 16.20 -13.29 -21.73
C GLY A 45 14.83 -13.19 -21.05
N GLU A 46 14.52 -14.16 -20.19
CA GLU A 46 13.37 -14.14 -19.29
C GLU A 46 13.82 -13.86 -17.85
N ALA A 47 13.01 -13.14 -17.07
CA ALA A 47 13.25 -12.85 -15.67
C ALA A 47 11.95 -12.96 -14.86
N GLU A 48 12.11 -13.32 -13.58
CA GLU A 48 11.03 -13.26 -12.62
C GLU A 48 10.92 -11.86 -12.03
N ILE A 49 9.71 -11.32 -11.98
CA ILE A 49 9.38 -10.10 -11.25
C ILE A 49 8.64 -10.51 -9.98
N GLU A 50 9.10 -9.99 -8.85
CA GLU A 50 8.39 -10.08 -7.57
C GLU A 50 7.79 -8.71 -7.25
N ALA A 51 6.55 -8.71 -6.76
CA ALA A 51 5.86 -7.51 -6.31
C ALA A 51 5.42 -7.69 -4.86
N THR A 52 5.74 -6.70 -4.02
CA THR A 52 5.31 -6.64 -2.63
C THR A 52 4.23 -5.57 -2.48
N PHE A 53 3.18 -5.88 -1.71
CA PHE A 53 2.10 -4.94 -1.43
C PHE A 53 2.25 -4.37 -0.01
N HIS A 54 2.46 -3.07 0.05
CA HIS A 54 2.76 -2.32 1.27
C HIS A 54 1.48 -1.70 1.84
N PHE A 55 0.94 -2.31 2.90
CA PHE A 55 -0.32 -1.87 3.53
C PHE A 55 -0.13 -0.76 4.58
N ASP A 56 1.11 -0.50 4.99
CA ASP A 56 1.54 0.72 5.69
C ASP A 56 1.14 2.00 4.93
N HIS A 57 1.06 1.98 3.59
CA HIS A 57 0.52 3.09 2.80
C HIS A 57 -0.96 3.38 3.10
N ILE A 58 -1.72 2.39 3.60
CA ILE A 58 -3.12 2.59 4.03
C ILE A 58 -3.15 3.03 5.50
N PHE A 59 -2.42 2.34 6.36
CA PHE A 59 -2.61 2.40 7.82
C PHE A 59 -1.58 3.25 8.56
N GLY A 60 -0.47 3.59 7.92
CA GLY A 60 0.73 4.14 8.55
C GLY A 60 1.62 3.05 9.14
N ASP A 61 2.80 3.47 9.59
CA ASP A 61 3.80 2.67 10.25
C ASP A 61 4.21 3.33 11.58
N ASN A 62 4.27 2.53 12.64
CA ASN A 62 4.63 2.97 13.97
C ASN A 62 6.15 3.04 14.18
N ASP A 63 6.95 2.46 13.28
CA ASP A 63 8.42 2.51 13.35
C ASP A 63 8.99 3.83 12.79
N VAL A 64 8.16 4.64 12.12
CA VAL A 64 8.52 5.99 11.64
C VAL A 64 7.75 7.09 12.37
N THR A 65 8.24 8.33 12.26
CA THR A 65 7.62 9.46 12.98
C THR A 65 6.25 9.80 12.41
N ALA A 66 5.38 10.44 13.21
CA ALA A 66 4.06 10.86 12.75
C ALA A 66 4.10 11.88 11.60
N ASN A 67 5.19 12.63 11.46
CA ASN A 67 5.40 13.61 10.39
C ASN A 67 6.08 13.01 9.15
N ASP A 68 6.40 11.72 9.17
CA ASP A 68 6.98 11.03 8.03
C ASP A 68 6.02 11.09 6.83
N PRO A 69 6.54 11.26 5.59
CA PRO A 69 5.72 11.18 4.38
C PRO A 69 4.83 9.93 4.32
N LEU A 70 5.30 8.78 4.83
CA LEU A 70 4.50 7.55 4.90
C LEU A 70 3.25 7.75 5.77
N ASN A 71 3.43 8.23 6.99
CA ASN A 71 2.34 8.42 7.96
C ASN A 71 1.40 9.57 7.59
N THR A 72 1.93 10.64 6.98
CA THR A 72 1.11 11.78 6.52
C THR A 72 0.36 11.47 5.22
N GLY A 73 0.87 10.53 4.42
CA GLY A 73 0.23 10.03 3.20
C GLY A 73 -0.80 8.91 3.43
N ALA A 74 -0.79 8.26 4.59
CA ALA A 74 -1.76 7.23 4.96
C ALA A 74 -3.10 7.83 5.45
N ILE A 75 -4.19 7.06 5.34
CA ILE A 75 -5.48 7.45 5.96
C ILE A 75 -5.59 6.98 7.41
N GLY A 76 -4.72 6.06 7.83
CA GLY A 76 -4.77 5.43 9.15
C GLY A 76 -6.00 4.53 9.33
N PHE A 77 -6.13 3.93 10.51
CA PHE A 77 -7.28 3.08 10.83
C PHE A 77 -8.47 3.85 11.44
N GLU A 78 -8.26 5.07 11.97
CA GLU A 78 -9.28 5.84 12.69
C GLU A 78 -10.55 6.11 11.85
N PRO A 79 -10.46 6.53 10.57
CA PRO A 79 -11.66 6.75 9.74
C PRO A 79 -12.46 5.46 9.50
N LEU A 80 -11.80 4.31 9.50
CA LEU A 80 -12.41 2.99 9.31
C LEU A 80 -13.03 2.48 10.61
N ALA A 81 -12.36 2.70 11.74
CA ALA A 81 -12.86 2.35 13.07
C ALA A 81 -14.18 3.06 13.39
N ALA A 82 -14.36 4.30 12.93
CA ALA A 82 -15.61 5.04 13.08
C ALA A 82 -16.84 4.37 12.40
N LEU A 83 -16.60 3.45 11.46
CA LEU A 83 -17.65 2.69 10.76
C LEU A 83 -17.95 1.35 11.45
N ALA A 84 -17.14 0.93 12.42
CA ALA A 84 -17.30 -0.33 13.11
C ALA A 84 -18.56 -0.33 14.00
N LYS A 85 -19.23 -1.48 14.08
CA LYS A 85 -20.37 -1.73 14.96
C LYS A 85 -20.12 -3.00 15.75
N ASP A 86 -20.35 -2.94 17.07
CA ASP A 86 -20.22 -4.09 17.97
C ASP A 86 -18.84 -4.80 17.87
N GLY A 87 -17.76 -4.01 17.74
CA GLY A 87 -16.40 -4.52 17.62
C GLY A 87 -16.07 -5.16 16.26
N LYS A 88 -16.91 -4.96 15.25
CA LYS A 88 -16.71 -5.49 13.89
C LYS A 88 -16.81 -4.40 12.83
N LEU A 89 -15.93 -4.47 11.84
CA LEU A 89 -15.98 -3.66 10.64
C LEU A 89 -16.06 -4.58 9.43
N GLU A 90 -17.21 -4.63 8.75
CA GLU A 90 -17.32 -5.30 7.46
C GLU A 90 -17.85 -4.33 6.42
N VAL A 91 -16.99 -3.95 5.46
CA VAL A 91 -17.29 -2.90 4.50
C VAL A 91 -16.82 -3.25 3.09
N THR A 92 -17.63 -2.85 2.13
CA THR A 92 -17.34 -2.85 0.69
C THR A 92 -16.86 -1.47 0.25
N MET A 93 -16.17 -1.41 -0.89
CA MET A 93 -15.75 -0.15 -1.50
C MET A 93 -16.91 0.83 -1.74
N ALA A 94 -18.07 0.31 -2.15
CA ALA A 94 -19.29 1.11 -2.29
C ALA A 94 -19.74 1.74 -0.95
N GLN A 95 -19.69 0.97 0.14
CA GLN A 95 -20.01 1.48 1.48
C GLN A 95 -18.96 2.51 1.95
N LEU A 96 -17.67 2.28 1.68
CA LEU A 96 -16.61 3.25 1.97
C LEU A 96 -16.83 4.57 1.22
N LYS A 97 -17.23 4.52 -0.06
CA LYS A 97 -17.55 5.71 -0.86
C LYS A 97 -18.67 6.55 -0.23
N SER A 98 -19.67 5.89 0.35
CA SER A 98 -20.81 6.56 0.97
C SER A 98 -20.53 7.06 2.39
N ALA A 99 -19.63 6.39 3.13
CA ALA A 99 -19.45 6.63 4.55
C ALA A 99 -18.19 7.47 4.89
N LEU A 100 -17.14 7.38 4.09
CA LEU A 100 -15.92 8.16 4.32
C LEU A 100 -16.08 9.61 3.84
N PRO A 101 -15.37 10.56 4.47
CA PRO A 101 -15.21 11.89 3.90
C PRO A 101 -14.67 11.82 2.47
N ALA A 102 -15.17 12.70 1.59
CA ALA A 102 -14.82 12.67 0.16
C ALA A 102 -13.31 12.69 -0.09
N ARG A 103 -12.56 13.53 0.65
CA ARG A 103 -11.09 13.60 0.55
C ARG A 103 -10.42 12.30 0.96
N THR A 104 -10.87 11.67 2.05
CA THR A 104 -10.33 10.39 2.53
C THR A 104 -10.56 9.27 1.53
N TYR A 105 -11.76 9.20 0.93
CA TYR A 105 -12.06 8.22 -0.11
C TYR A 105 -11.23 8.45 -1.39
N GLN A 106 -11.06 9.71 -1.79
CA GLN A 106 -10.19 10.07 -2.92
C GLN A 106 -8.73 9.69 -2.65
N GLN A 107 -8.20 10.01 -1.48
CA GLN A 107 -6.85 9.65 -1.08
C GLN A 107 -6.66 8.12 -1.12
N LEU A 108 -7.59 7.34 -0.56
CA LEU A 108 -7.55 5.89 -0.65
C LEU A 108 -7.50 5.42 -2.11
N THR A 109 -8.43 5.86 -2.96
CA THR A 109 -8.63 5.29 -4.30
C THR A 109 -7.68 5.81 -5.38
N GLN A 110 -7.23 7.05 -5.26
CA GLN A 110 -6.44 7.74 -6.29
C GLN A 110 -4.97 7.90 -5.91
N GLU A 111 -4.65 7.92 -4.62
CA GLU A 111 -3.29 8.18 -4.13
C GLU A 111 -2.67 6.91 -3.51
N ILE A 112 -3.42 6.16 -2.70
CA ILE A 112 -2.87 5.00 -1.98
C ILE A 112 -2.94 3.71 -2.81
N LEU A 113 -4.14 3.31 -3.25
CA LEU A 113 -4.33 2.02 -3.95
C LEU A 113 -3.44 1.85 -5.19
N PRO A 114 -3.26 2.86 -6.06
CA PRO A 114 -2.35 2.76 -7.21
C PRO A 114 -0.87 2.58 -6.82
N ASN A 115 -0.49 2.95 -5.60
CA ASN A 115 0.89 2.93 -5.11
C ASN A 115 1.15 1.82 -4.07
N LEU A 116 0.28 0.81 -3.94
CA LEU A 116 0.52 -0.30 -3.01
C LEU A 116 1.64 -1.24 -3.47
N GLY A 117 1.71 -1.49 -4.78
CA GLY A 117 2.65 -2.44 -5.38
C GLY A 117 4.03 -1.82 -5.58
N HIS A 118 5.04 -2.42 -4.96
CA HIS A 118 6.45 -2.05 -5.11
C HIS A 118 7.24 -3.19 -5.76
N VAL A 119 8.29 -2.84 -6.50
CA VAL A 119 9.25 -3.79 -7.08
C VAL A 119 10.59 -3.73 -6.36
N GLY A 120 10.74 -4.53 -5.31
CA GLY A 120 11.92 -4.51 -4.42
C GLY A 120 12.30 -3.12 -3.89
N GLU A 121 13.50 -2.99 -3.31
CA GLU A 121 13.98 -1.76 -2.64
C GLU A 121 15.19 -1.10 -3.34
N GLY A 122 15.20 -1.05 -4.68
CA GLY A 122 16.39 -0.65 -5.44
C GLY A 122 16.59 0.87 -5.60
N HIS A 123 17.49 1.49 -4.83
CA HIS A 123 18.08 2.78 -5.19
C HIS A 123 19.26 2.63 -6.17
N CYS A 124 19.30 3.44 -7.24
CA CYS A 124 20.43 3.49 -8.17
C CYS A 124 21.41 4.64 -7.88
N THR A 125 22.71 4.36 -7.95
CA THR A 125 23.76 5.39 -8.03
C THR A 125 24.31 5.45 -9.45
N SER A 126 24.26 6.61 -10.10
CA SER A 126 24.90 6.83 -11.40
C SER A 126 26.37 7.23 -11.22
N MET A 127 27.30 6.59 -11.94
CA MET A 127 28.65 7.11 -12.17
C MET A 127 28.80 7.55 -13.63
N PRO A 128 29.36 8.74 -13.92
CA PRO A 128 29.66 9.15 -15.28
C PRO A 128 30.70 8.22 -15.91
N ILE A 129 30.44 7.74 -17.12
CA ILE A 129 31.45 7.04 -17.92
C ILE A 129 32.43 8.09 -18.44
N SER A 130 33.64 8.14 -17.87
CA SER A 130 34.76 8.84 -18.49
C SER A 130 35.38 7.93 -19.54
N ARG A 131 35.28 8.31 -20.81
CA ARG A 131 36.09 7.70 -21.88
C ARG A 131 37.42 8.43 -21.94
N SER A 132 38.52 7.68 -21.85
CA SER A 132 39.87 8.17 -22.18
C SER A 132 40.04 8.31 -23.68
#